data_AF-A0A9N9KRS4-F1
#
_entry.id   AF-A0A9N9KRS4-F1
#
_cell.length_a   1.000
_cell.length_b   1.000
_cell.length_c   1.000
_cell.angle_alpha   90.00
_cell.angle_beta   90.00
_cell.angle_gamma   90.00
#
_symmetry.space_group_name_H-M   'P 1'
#
loop_
_entity.id
_entity.type
_entity.pdbx_description
1 polymer ?
#
loop_
_entity_poly.entity_id
_entity_poly.type
_entity_poly.pdbx_seq_one_letter_code
_entity_poly.pdbx_strand_id
1 'polypeptide(L)'
;MAPITSSIEINASPEVVREKFLDFKSIPSYHKTFITSLTPLPQGKNGIDLKPGDKMSNSLGGTNVTPTIEVLFPLYSPTLPNSLHPSTPPTTQPPPPNKPQENSALEFRWRGPWPYAYLNLLEGIHIFRFLPSEKNPGGCMFIQEEDFGGLLWWVMELESAREGTRGKFVEFNEDFRGWVESGVANART
;
A
#
# COMPACT_ATOMS: atom_id res chain seq x y z
N MET A 1 -1.45 -17.67 -3.44
CA MET A 1 -2.09 -17.07 -4.64
C MET A 1 -1.53 -15.68 -4.86
N ALA A 2 -1.70 -15.07 -6.03
CA ALA A 2 -1.29 -13.67 -6.23
C ALA A 2 -2.16 -12.71 -5.39
N PRO A 3 -1.56 -11.64 -4.82
CA PRO A 3 -2.28 -10.57 -4.15
C PRO A 3 -3.42 -10.01 -5.01
N ILE A 4 -4.46 -9.46 -4.38
CA ILE A 4 -5.46 -8.66 -5.09
C ILE A 4 -4.83 -7.28 -5.32
N THR A 5 -4.68 -6.90 -6.58
CA THR A 5 -3.95 -5.68 -6.95
C THR A 5 -4.82 -4.78 -7.85
N SER A 6 -4.71 -3.47 -7.62
CA SER A 6 -5.16 -2.41 -8.52
C SER A 6 -4.06 -1.37 -8.66
N SER A 7 -3.94 -0.74 -9.82
CA SER A 7 -2.92 0.28 -10.07
C SER A 7 -3.46 1.38 -10.97
N ILE A 8 -3.00 2.62 -10.75
CA ILE A 8 -3.42 3.78 -11.54
C ILE A 8 -2.26 4.74 -11.76
N GLU A 9 -2.25 5.37 -12.94
CA GLU A 9 -1.33 6.46 -13.25
C GLU A 9 -1.86 7.77 -12.65
N ILE A 10 -0.99 8.52 -11.98
CA ILE A 10 -1.29 9.83 -11.40
C ILE A 10 -0.29 10.84 -11.94
N ASN A 11 -0.78 11.97 -12.45
CA ASN A 11 0.03 13.05 -13.01
C ASN A 11 0.65 13.97 -11.93
N ALA A 12 1.37 13.36 -10.99
CA ALA A 12 2.15 14.01 -9.94
C ALA A 12 3.33 13.12 -9.56
N SER A 13 4.39 13.70 -8.98
CA SER A 13 5.56 12.91 -8.59
C SER A 13 5.22 11.92 -7.45
N PRO A 14 5.94 10.78 -7.34
CA PRO A 14 5.69 9.82 -6.26
C PRO A 14 5.71 10.43 -4.86
N GLU A 15 6.58 11.42 -4.63
CA GLU A 15 6.68 12.13 -3.35
C GLU A 15 5.40 12.90 -3.04
N VAL A 16 4.86 13.63 -4.02
CA VAL A 16 3.61 14.39 -3.88
C VAL A 16 2.42 13.46 -3.66
N VAL A 17 2.35 12.37 -4.43
CA VAL A 17 1.28 11.36 -4.25
C VAL A 17 1.35 10.76 -2.85
N ARG A 18 2.54 10.40 -2.38
CA ARG A 18 2.72 9.83 -1.05
C ARG A 18 2.37 10.80 0.06
N GLU A 19 2.83 12.04 -0.02
CA GLU A 19 2.50 13.09 0.95
C GLU A 19 0.98 13.25 1.07
N LYS A 20 0.30 13.33 -0.08
CA LYS A 20 -1.16 13.41 -0.16
C LYS A 20 -1.86 12.18 0.41
N PHE A 21 -1.37 10.98 0.12
CA PHE A 21 -1.95 9.75 0.66
C PHE A 21 -1.85 9.69 2.19
N LEU A 22 -0.72 10.15 2.76
CA LEU A 22 -0.49 10.13 4.21
C LEU A 22 -1.19 11.26 4.97
N ASP A 23 -1.83 12.21 4.26
CA ASP A 23 -2.78 13.16 4.83
C ASP A 23 -4.15 12.49 5.05
N PHE A 24 -4.20 11.63 6.06
CA PHE A 24 -5.41 10.84 6.36
C PHE A 24 -6.64 11.70 6.70
N LYS A 25 -6.44 12.95 7.11
CA LYS A 25 -7.55 13.88 7.41
C LYS A 25 -8.31 14.27 6.15
N SER A 26 -7.67 14.20 5.00
CA SER A 26 -8.28 14.53 3.71
C SER A 26 -9.07 13.36 3.10
N ILE A 27 -8.91 12.12 3.57
CA ILE A 27 -9.63 10.95 3.04
C ILE A 27 -11.14 11.16 2.93
N PRO A 28 -11.84 11.64 3.98
CA PRO A 28 -13.28 11.86 3.90
C PRO A 28 -13.66 12.95 2.89
N SER A 29 -12.73 13.77 2.39
CA SER A 29 -13.04 14.81 1.40
C SER A 29 -13.18 14.25 -0.02
N TYR A 30 -12.49 13.15 -0.33
CA TYR A 30 -12.43 12.61 -1.69
C TYR A 30 -13.00 11.20 -1.83
N HIS A 31 -13.12 10.42 -0.76
CA HIS A 31 -13.64 9.05 -0.83
C HIS A 31 -14.58 8.72 0.33
N LYS A 32 -15.62 7.91 0.06
CA LYS A 32 -16.73 7.67 1.00
C LYS A 32 -17.13 6.21 1.17
N THR A 33 -16.60 5.29 0.37
CA THR A 33 -17.10 3.92 0.30
C THR A 33 -16.15 2.93 0.96
N PHE A 34 -14.94 2.74 0.44
CA PHE A 34 -13.96 1.79 0.96
C PHE A 34 -13.15 2.37 2.13
N ILE A 35 -12.07 3.09 1.90
CA ILE A 35 -11.26 3.67 2.99
C ILE A 35 -11.90 4.98 3.41
N THR A 36 -12.68 4.99 4.49
CA THR A 36 -13.39 6.20 4.94
C THR A 36 -12.67 6.94 6.06
N SER A 37 -11.81 6.27 6.82
CA SER A 37 -10.89 6.92 7.76
C SER A 37 -9.67 6.04 8.09
N LEU A 38 -8.53 6.70 8.29
CA LEU A 38 -7.30 6.10 8.81
C LEU A 38 -6.83 6.97 9.99
N THR A 39 -6.73 6.40 11.19
CA THR A 39 -6.41 7.16 12.40
C THR A 39 -5.24 6.54 13.16
N PRO A 40 -4.06 7.19 13.24
CA PRO A 40 -2.94 6.73 14.04
C PRO A 40 -3.29 6.59 15.54
N LEU A 41 -2.70 5.58 16.19
CA LEU A 41 -2.79 5.34 17.63
C LEU A 41 -1.37 5.35 18.25
N PRO A 42 -1.12 6.13 19.33
CA PRO A 42 -2.05 7.06 19.98
C PRO A 42 -2.38 8.27 19.10
N GLN A 43 -3.55 8.88 19.35
CA GLN A 43 -4.05 10.02 18.57
C GLN A 43 -3.06 11.20 18.60
N GLY A 44 -2.99 11.93 17.48
CA GLY A 44 -2.15 13.13 17.33
C GLY A 44 -0.96 12.98 16.37
N LYS A 45 -0.64 11.74 15.95
CA LYS A 45 0.31 11.49 14.85
C LYS A 45 -0.37 11.70 13.48
N ASN A 46 0.40 12.11 12.47
CA ASN A 46 -0.01 12.02 11.06
C ASN A 46 0.51 10.72 10.44
N GLY A 47 0.03 10.37 9.23
CA GLY A 47 0.48 9.16 8.53
C GLY A 47 1.98 9.12 8.27
N ILE A 48 2.61 10.28 8.09
CA ILE A 48 4.06 10.40 7.88
C ILE A 48 4.89 10.08 9.14
N ASP A 49 4.30 10.23 10.33
CA ASP A 49 4.97 10.00 11.63
C ASP A 49 4.86 8.54 12.10
N LEU A 50 4.13 7.71 11.35
CA LEU A 50 3.90 6.31 11.67
C LEU A 50 5.17 5.48 11.49
N LYS A 51 5.47 4.68 12.51
CA LYS A 51 6.60 3.76 12.55
C LYS A 51 6.13 2.32 12.61
N PRO A 52 6.95 1.34 12.18
CA PRO A 52 6.62 -0.07 12.37
C PRO A 52 6.26 -0.38 13.83
N GLY A 53 5.19 -1.14 14.02
CA GLY A 53 4.63 -1.44 15.33
C GLY A 53 3.59 -0.42 15.84
N ASP A 54 3.52 0.79 15.27
CA ASP A 54 2.42 1.71 15.54
C ASP A 54 1.09 1.08 15.09
N LYS A 55 0.01 1.38 15.81
CA LYS A 55 -1.33 0.91 15.48
C LYS A 55 -2.13 2.01 14.80
N MET A 56 -3.15 1.61 14.06
CA MET A 56 -4.15 2.52 13.52
C MET A 56 -5.55 2.04 13.87
N SER A 57 -6.52 2.94 13.85
CA SER A 57 -7.94 2.65 13.83
C SER A 57 -8.48 3.04 12.46
N ASN A 58 -8.78 2.04 11.63
CA ASN A 58 -9.21 2.25 10.25
C ASN A 58 -10.69 1.88 10.10
N SER A 59 -11.42 2.67 9.32
CA SER A 59 -12.77 2.35 8.85
C SER A 59 -12.73 2.02 7.36
N LEU A 60 -13.06 0.77 7.04
CA LEU A 60 -13.00 0.17 5.71
C LEU A 60 -14.40 -0.32 5.27
N GLY A 61 -15.23 0.54 4.67
CA GLY A 61 -16.54 0.15 4.15
C GLY A 61 -17.50 -0.38 5.20
N GLY A 62 -17.68 0.40 6.28
CA GLY A 62 -18.53 0.06 7.42
C GLY A 62 -17.87 -0.87 8.44
N THR A 63 -16.61 -1.21 8.23
CA THR A 63 -15.85 -2.15 9.05
C THR A 63 -14.72 -1.45 9.77
N ASN A 64 -14.64 -1.60 11.10
CA ASN A 64 -13.51 -1.07 11.87
C ASN A 64 -12.44 -2.15 12.09
N VAL A 65 -11.18 -1.82 11.78
CA VAL A 65 -10.01 -2.69 12.01
C VAL A 65 -8.92 -1.91 12.73
N THR A 66 -8.12 -2.62 13.53
CA THR A 66 -6.98 -2.05 14.26
C THR A 66 -5.66 -2.66 13.76
N PRO A 67 -5.22 -2.29 12.55
CA PRO A 67 -3.99 -2.84 11.99
C PRO A 67 -2.75 -2.27 12.66
N THR A 68 -1.64 -2.92 12.41
CA THR A 68 -0.30 -2.54 12.88
C THR A 68 0.57 -2.25 11.66
N ILE A 69 1.33 -1.15 11.69
CA ILE A 69 2.28 -0.81 10.64
C ILE A 69 3.35 -1.88 10.58
N GLU A 70 3.56 -2.46 9.40
CA GLU A 70 4.50 -3.56 9.21
C GLU A 70 5.87 -3.04 8.75
N VAL A 71 6.93 -3.74 9.15
CA VAL A 71 8.30 -3.44 8.72
C VAL A 71 8.45 -3.84 7.25
N LEU A 72 9.03 -2.96 6.43
CA LEU A 72 9.58 -3.33 5.13
C LEU A 72 10.80 -4.22 5.38
N PHE A 73 10.60 -5.53 5.50
CA PHE A 73 11.71 -6.44 5.27
C PHE A 73 12.07 -6.32 3.78
N PRO A 74 13.35 -6.10 3.41
CA PRO A 74 13.75 -6.24 2.02
C PRO A 74 13.35 -7.66 1.60
N LEU A 75 12.48 -7.75 0.59
CA LEU A 75 12.05 -9.02 0.01
C LEU A 75 13.31 -9.81 -0.35
N TYR A 76 13.46 -10.98 0.28
CA TYR A 76 14.45 -11.96 -0.09
C TYR A 76 14.21 -12.32 -1.57
N SER A 77 15.13 -11.95 -2.45
CA SER A 77 15.07 -12.35 -3.85
C SER A 77 15.45 -13.84 -3.93
N PRO A 78 14.56 -14.76 -4.32
CA PRO A 78 14.95 -16.16 -4.45
C PRO A 78 15.80 -16.31 -5.71
N THR A 79 17.12 -16.28 -5.58
CA THR A 79 18.00 -16.73 -6.65
C THR A 79 17.82 -18.24 -6.80
N LEU A 80 17.21 -18.65 -7.92
CA LEU A 80 17.20 -20.03 -8.42
C LEU A 80 18.60 -20.65 -8.36
N PRO A 81 18.77 -21.90 -7.87
CA PRO A 81 20.05 -22.56 -7.96
C PRO A 81 20.22 -23.12 -9.37
N ASN A 82 21.14 -22.57 -10.15
CA ASN A 82 21.67 -23.29 -11.31
C ASN A 82 23.20 -23.17 -11.38
N SER A 83 23.83 -24.29 -11.00
CA SER A 83 24.86 -24.99 -11.77
C SER A 83 25.98 -24.15 -12.44
N LEU A 84 27.13 -24.10 -11.77
CA LEU A 84 28.50 -24.34 -12.28
C LEU A 84 28.82 -23.96 -13.75
N HIS A 85 29.40 -22.77 -13.99
CA HIS A 85 30.74 -22.57 -14.60
C HIS A 85 31.10 -21.06 -14.69
N PRO A 86 32.40 -20.66 -14.75
CA PRO A 86 32.86 -19.28 -14.59
C PRO A 86 33.22 -18.60 -15.92
N SER A 87 32.92 -17.29 -16.03
CA SER A 87 33.85 -16.23 -16.48
C SER A 87 33.15 -15.03 -17.15
N THR A 88 32.94 -13.94 -16.42
CA THR A 88 33.30 -12.52 -16.74
C THR A 88 32.56 -11.55 -15.81
N PRO A 89 33.17 -10.41 -15.40
CA PRO A 89 32.51 -9.43 -14.54
C PRO A 89 31.89 -8.27 -15.36
N PRO A 90 30.63 -7.91 -15.09
CA PRO A 90 30.19 -6.52 -15.19
C PRO A 90 29.97 -5.96 -13.79
N THR A 91 30.62 -4.84 -13.53
CA THR A 91 30.48 -3.99 -12.35
C THR A 91 29.05 -3.46 -12.23
N THR A 92 28.24 -4.15 -11.45
CA THR A 92 27.10 -3.57 -10.71
C THR A 92 26.95 -4.42 -9.47
N GLN A 93 27.79 -4.11 -8.48
CA GLN A 93 27.63 -4.67 -7.14
C GLN A 93 26.19 -4.35 -6.69
N PRO A 94 25.35 -5.35 -6.37
CA PRO A 94 24.02 -5.07 -5.84
C PRO A 94 24.16 -4.17 -4.62
N PRO A 95 23.25 -3.21 -4.41
CA PRO A 95 23.33 -2.29 -3.28
C PRO A 95 23.48 -3.08 -1.98
N PRO A 96 24.32 -2.62 -1.04
CA PRO A 96 24.61 -3.36 0.18
C PRO A 96 23.31 -3.70 0.92
N PRO A 97 23.18 -4.92 1.46
CA PRO A 97 22.04 -5.23 2.31
C PRO A 97 22.23 -4.44 3.61
N ASN A 98 21.11 -4.09 4.24
CA ASN A 98 20.97 -3.68 5.65
C ASN A 98 20.78 -2.19 5.93
N LYS A 99 19.51 -1.76 5.86
CA LYS A 99 18.81 -1.21 7.03
C LYS A 99 17.30 -1.45 6.83
N PRO A 100 16.52 -1.84 7.87
CA PRO A 100 15.07 -1.74 7.78
C PRO A 100 14.73 -0.29 7.45
N GLN A 101 14.13 -0.04 6.28
CA GLN A 101 13.68 1.30 5.92
C GLN A 101 12.28 1.46 6.49
N GLU A 102 12.18 2.22 7.58
CA GLU A 102 10.91 2.69 8.13
C GLU A 102 10.11 3.36 7.00
N ASN A 103 8.84 2.96 6.78
CA ASN A 103 7.89 3.62 5.87
C ASN A 103 8.56 4.26 4.64
N SER A 104 9.11 3.43 3.73
CA SER A 104 9.97 3.94 2.66
C SER A 104 9.26 5.02 1.84
N ALA A 105 10.04 5.89 1.20
CA ALA A 105 9.50 6.93 0.32
C ALA A 105 8.61 6.38 -0.81
N LEU A 106 8.68 5.07 -1.07
CA LEU A 106 7.95 4.39 -2.14
C LEU A 106 6.83 3.49 -1.63
N GLU A 107 6.67 3.30 -0.32
CA GLU A 107 5.76 2.29 0.18
C GLU A 107 5.20 2.56 1.58
N PHE A 108 3.90 2.36 1.72
CA PHE A 108 3.19 2.33 2.99
C PHE A 108 2.42 1.01 3.11
N ARG A 109 2.56 0.29 4.23
CA ARG A 109 1.81 -0.94 4.45
C ARG A 109 1.40 -1.13 5.90
N TRP A 110 0.34 -1.90 6.09
CA TRP A 110 -0.08 -2.35 7.40
C TRP A 110 -0.55 -3.80 7.34
N ARG A 111 -0.38 -4.50 8.47
CA ARG A 111 -0.95 -5.83 8.69
C ARG A 111 -2.11 -5.70 9.67
N GLY A 112 -3.27 -6.17 9.28
CA GLY A 112 -4.47 -6.10 10.12
C GLY A 112 -5.13 -7.46 10.32
N PRO A 113 -5.70 -7.73 11.51
CA PRO A 113 -6.77 -8.70 11.58
C PRO A 113 -7.98 -8.14 10.83
N TRP A 114 -8.67 -8.98 10.06
CA TRP A 114 -9.98 -8.65 9.51
C TRP A 114 -11.02 -8.55 10.66
N PRO A 115 -12.10 -7.77 10.55
CA PRO A 115 -12.96 -7.28 11.66
C PRO A 115 -13.67 -8.32 12.52
N TYR A 116 -13.55 -9.60 12.20
CA TYR A 116 -13.95 -10.70 13.07
C TYR A 116 -12.77 -11.16 13.95
N ALA A 117 -11.90 -10.22 14.30
CA ALA A 117 -10.66 -10.37 15.07
C ALA A 117 -10.81 -11.08 16.43
N TYR A 118 -12.03 -11.33 16.89
CA TYR A 118 -12.29 -12.22 18.03
C TYR A 118 -11.92 -13.69 17.73
N LEU A 119 -11.79 -14.08 16.45
CA LEU A 119 -11.42 -15.45 16.02
C LEU A 119 -10.11 -15.55 15.22
N ASN A 120 -9.47 -14.43 14.81
CA ASN A 120 -8.20 -14.41 14.04
C ASN A 120 -8.17 -15.28 12.77
N LEU A 121 -9.31 -15.47 12.11
CA LEU A 121 -9.43 -16.41 11.00
C LEU A 121 -9.03 -15.83 9.64
N LEU A 122 -8.90 -14.51 9.53
CA LEU A 122 -8.47 -13.78 8.34
C LEU A 122 -7.51 -12.68 8.76
N GLU A 123 -6.36 -12.64 8.11
CA GLU A 123 -5.40 -11.53 8.20
C GLU A 123 -5.06 -11.06 6.79
N GLY A 124 -4.56 -9.84 6.69
CA GLY A 124 -4.12 -9.33 5.41
C GLY A 124 -3.07 -8.24 5.56
N ILE A 125 -2.20 -8.18 4.56
CA ILE A 125 -1.20 -7.12 4.41
C ILE A 125 -1.69 -6.19 3.31
N HIS A 126 -2.12 -4.99 3.71
CA HIS A 126 -2.50 -3.94 2.77
C HIS A 126 -1.27 -3.12 2.43
N ILE A 127 -0.93 -3.05 1.15
CA ILE A 127 0.26 -2.38 0.63
C ILE A 127 -0.16 -1.25 -0.33
N PHE A 128 0.49 -0.11 -0.18
CA PHE A 128 0.40 1.04 -1.08
C PHE A 128 1.78 1.37 -1.59
N ARG A 129 1.94 1.47 -2.91
CA ARG A 129 3.22 1.76 -3.57
C ARG A 129 3.12 3.06 -4.36
N PHE A 130 4.19 3.86 -4.30
CA PHE A 130 4.34 5.14 -4.98
C PHE A 130 5.59 5.05 -5.85
N LEU A 131 5.45 4.56 -7.08
CA LEU A 131 6.59 4.30 -7.95
C LEU A 131 6.65 5.34 -9.07
N PRO A 132 7.85 5.71 -9.58
CA PRO A 132 7.96 6.51 -10.78
C PRO A 132 7.17 5.87 -11.94
N SER A 133 6.39 6.67 -12.67
CA SER A 133 5.66 6.20 -13.84
C SER A 133 6.60 5.92 -15.02
N GLU A 134 6.40 4.77 -15.68
CA GLU A 134 7.08 4.46 -16.94
C GLU A 134 6.39 5.14 -18.14
N LYS A 135 5.14 5.57 -17.99
CA LYS A 135 4.31 6.13 -19.07
C LYS A 135 4.31 7.66 -19.06
N ASN A 136 4.35 8.26 -17.88
CA ASN A 136 4.24 9.69 -17.68
C ASN A 136 5.51 10.21 -17.00
N PRO A 137 6.46 10.83 -17.72
CA PRO A 137 7.66 11.40 -17.12
C PRO A 137 7.31 12.36 -15.97
N GLY A 138 7.85 12.09 -14.77
CA GLY A 138 7.55 12.87 -13.56
C GLY A 138 6.23 12.52 -12.88
N GLY A 139 5.45 11.58 -13.42
CA GLY A 139 4.24 11.03 -12.82
C GLY A 139 4.52 9.85 -11.88
N CYS A 140 3.46 9.32 -11.28
CA CYS A 140 3.50 8.24 -10.31
C CYS A 140 2.58 7.09 -10.74
N MET A 141 3.11 5.87 -10.72
CA MET A 141 2.33 4.65 -10.67
C MET A 141 1.95 4.37 -9.22
N PHE A 142 0.67 4.57 -8.89
CA PHE A 142 0.11 4.24 -7.58
C PHE A 142 -0.45 2.81 -7.61
N ILE A 143 0.01 1.96 -6.69
CA ILE A 143 -0.41 0.56 -6.62
C ILE A 143 -1.01 0.29 -5.25
N GLN A 144 -2.17 -0.35 -5.23
CA GLN A 144 -2.83 -0.83 -4.04
C GLN A 144 -2.94 -2.36 -4.09
N GLU A 145 -2.43 -3.05 -3.07
CA GLU A 145 -2.39 -4.50 -2.99
C GLU A 145 -2.91 -4.98 -1.64
N GLU A 146 -3.53 -6.16 -1.64
CA GLU A 146 -3.87 -6.88 -0.43
C GLU A 146 -3.45 -8.35 -0.58
N ASP A 147 -2.55 -8.78 0.30
CA ASP A 147 -2.11 -10.16 0.42
C ASP A 147 -2.85 -10.82 1.60
N PHE A 148 -3.88 -11.60 1.28
CA PHE A 148 -4.73 -12.25 2.28
C PHE A 148 -4.11 -13.55 2.80
N GLY A 149 -4.15 -13.72 4.12
CA GLY A 149 -3.76 -14.92 4.84
C GLY A 149 -4.77 -15.31 5.94
N GLY A 150 -4.35 -16.21 6.84
CA GLY A 150 -5.20 -16.72 7.93
C GLY A 150 -5.95 -18.01 7.58
N LEU A 151 -6.67 -18.60 8.54
CA LEU A 151 -7.28 -19.94 8.41
C LEU A 151 -8.44 -20.02 7.40
N LEU A 152 -9.09 -18.90 7.08
CA LEU A 152 -10.21 -18.80 6.14
C LEU A 152 -9.84 -18.04 4.87
N TRP A 153 -8.54 -17.87 4.57
CA TRP A 153 -8.07 -17.08 3.43
C TRP A 153 -8.69 -17.54 2.09
N TRP A 154 -9.06 -18.83 1.99
CA TRP A 154 -9.78 -19.41 0.86
C TRP A 154 -11.12 -18.70 0.54
N VAL A 155 -11.76 -17.99 1.48
CA VAL A 155 -13.00 -17.21 1.22
C VAL A 155 -12.70 -16.13 0.19
N MET A 156 -11.52 -15.53 0.29
CA MET A 156 -11.01 -14.52 -0.64
C MET A 156 -10.48 -15.13 -1.94
N GLU A 157 -10.58 -16.45 -2.14
CA GLU A 157 -10.36 -17.08 -3.45
C GLU A 157 -11.62 -17.11 -4.30
N LEU A 158 -12.81 -17.00 -3.69
CA LEU A 158 -14.06 -16.89 -4.44
C LEU A 158 -13.99 -15.66 -5.34
N GLU A 159 -14.20 -15.88 -6.64
CA GLU A 159 -14.05 -14.84 -7.68
C GLU A 159 -14.84 -13.58 -7.34
N SER A 160 -16.09 -13.73 -6.88
CA SER A 160 -16.93 -12.61 -6.45
C SER A 160 -16.34 -11.81 -5.29
N ALA A 161 -15.66 -12.46 -4.33
CA ALA A 161 -14.99 -11.78 -3.22
C ALA A 161 -13.72 -11.05 -3.69
N ARG A 162 -12.96 -11.65 -4.62
CA ARG A 162 -11.78 -11.04 -5.24
C ARG A 162 -12.14 -9.82 -6.07
N GLU A 163 -13.13 -9.97 -6.96
CA GLU A 163 -13.62 -8.90 -7.82
C GLU A 163 -14.25 -7.78 -7.00
N GLY A 164 -15.04 -8.11 -5.98
CA GLY A 164 -15.61 -7.11 -5.06
C GLY A 164 -14.55 -6.31 -4.31
N THR A 165 -13.44 -6.95 -3.91
CA THR A 165 -12.31 -6.26 -3.27
C THR A 165 -11.54 -5.41 -4.27
N ARG A 166 -11.26 -5.95 -5.46
CA ARG A 166 -10.59 -5.21 -6.53
C ARG A 166 -11.39 -3.98 -6.97
N GLY A 167 -12.71 -4.10 -7.08
CA GLY A 167 -13.61 -3.00 -7.43
C GLY A 167 -13.50 -1.84 -6.45
N LYS A 168 -13.45 -2.13 -5.14
CA LYS A 168 -13.21 -1.13 -4.09
C LYS A 168 -11.86 -0.44 -4.24
N PHE A 169 -10.81 -1.16 -4.66
CA PHE A 169 -9.48 -0.58 -4.89
C PHE A 169 -9.47 0.33 -6.11
N VAL A 170 -10.12 -0.09 -7.20
CA VAL A 170 -10.27 0.74 -8.41
C VAL A 170 -10.99 2.04 -8.07
N GLU A 171 -12.13 1.97 -7.38
CA GLU A 171 -12.90 3.15 -6.99
C GLU A 171 -12.09 4.11 -6.10
N PHE A 172 -11.43 3.58 -5.05
CA PHE A 172 -10.56 4.39 -4.18
C PHE A 172 -9.42 5.05 -4.98
N ASN A 173 -8.77 4.31 -5.87
CA ASN A 173 -7.66 4.81 -6.67
C ASN A 173 -8.09 5.93 -7.63
N GLU A 174 -9.27 5.82 -8.23
CA GLU A 174 -9.83 6.83 -9.13
C GLU A 174 -10.14 8.14 -8.40
N ASP A 175 -10.83 8.04 -7.26
CA ASP A 175 -11.15 9.19 -6.39
C ASP A 175 -9.88 9.88 -5.89
N PHE A 176 -8.92 9.07 -5.41
CA PHE A 176 -7.64 9.57 -4.91
C PHE A 176 -6.84 10.30 -6.00
N ARG A 177 -6.74 9.72 -7.21
CA ARG A 177 -6.11 10.40 -8.36
C ARG A 177 -6.76 11.75 -8.64
N GLY A 178 -8.10 11.78 -8.72
CA GLY A 178 -8.84 13.01 -9.00
C GLY A 178 -8.53 14.12 -7.99
N TRP A 179 -8.47 13.78 -6.70
CA TRP A 179 -8.10 14.73 -5.65
C TRP A 179 -6.63 15.16 -5.68
N VAL A 180 -5.72 14.23 -5.99
CA VAL A 180 -4.29 14.54 -6.14
C VAL A 180 -4.07 15.54 -7.26
N GLU A 181 -4.56 15.25 -8.46
CA GLU A 181 -4.33 16.06 -9.65
C GLU A 181 -5.01 17.43 -9.55
N SER A 182 -6.22 17.49 -8.99
CA SER A 182 -6.93 18.77 -8.76
C SER A 182 -6.13 19.70 -7.84
N GLY A 183 -5.59 19.19 -6.74
CA GLY A 183 -4.81 20.03 -5.83
C GLY A 183 -3.44 20.44 -6.40
N VAL A 184 -2.85 19.65 -7.31
CA VAL A 184 -1.62 20.06 -8.03
C VAL A 184 -1.92 21.17 -9.04
N ALA A 185 -3.04 21.09 -9.76
CA ALA A 185 -3.47 22.13 -10.68
C ALA A 185 -3.69 23.47 -9.96
N ASN A 186 -4.39 23.45 -8.82
CA ASN A 186 -4.68 24.65 -8.03
C ASN A 186 -3.42 25.31 -7.42
N ALA A 187 -2.34 24.55 -7.21
CA ALA A 187 -1.08 25.10 -6.69
C ALA A 187 -0.23 25.82 -7.76
N ARG A 188 -0.58 25.66 -9.05
CA ARG A 188 0.14 26.24 -10.19
C ARG A 188 -0.52 27.52 -10.75
N THR A 189 -1.72 27.85 -10.28
CA THR A 189 -2.50 29.04 -10.65
C THR A 189 -2.34 30.14 -9.62
#